data_AF-A0A1Y4G5Y8-F1
#
_entry.id   AF-A0A1Y4G5Y8-F1
#
_cell.length_a   1.000
_cell.length_b   1.000
_cell.length_c   1.000
_cell.angle_alpha   90.00
_cell.angle_beta   90.00
_cell.angle_gamma   90.00
#
_symmetry.space_group_name_H-M   'P 1'
#
loop_
_entity.id
_entity.type
_entity.pdbx_description
1 polymer ?
#
loop_
_entity_poly.entity_id
_entity_poly.type
_entity_poly.pdbx_seq_one_letter_code
_entity_poly.pdbx_strand_id
1 'polypeptide(L)'
;MEEDVVLDGQTSEADRARMAADDLQSIEEEVRREAEATVEDCDDEGDEQCSVEAAETAFDFNQAQERTGRIADSAEDRRESGSTQS
;
A
#
# COMPACT_ATOMS: atom_id res chain seq x y z
N MET A 1 13.47 3.49 17.03
CA MET A 1 12.48 4.34 17.71
C MET A 1 11.17 3.96 17.07
N GLU A 2 10.36 3.15 17.75
CA GLU A 2 9.00 2.85 17.31
C GLU A 2 8.21 4.14 17.57
N GLU A 3 7.82 4.82 16.51
CA GLU A 3 6.98 6.02 16.63
C GLU A 3 5.58 5.52 17.02
N ASP A 4 5.31 5.50 18.32
CA ASP A 4 4.01 5.19 18.88
C ASP A 4 3.06 6.30 18.44
N VAL A 5 2.27 6.04 17.38
CA VAL A 5 1.28 6.99 16.86
C VAL A 5 0.20 7.15 17.93
N VAL A 6 0.41 8.12 18.82
CA VAL A 6 -0.57 8.48 19.84
C VAL A 6 -1.73 9.19 19.14
N LEU A 7 -2.71 8.40 18.69
CA LEU A 7 -3.96 8.91 18.17
C LEU A 7 -4.70 9.63 19.30
N ASP A 8 -4.65 10.96 19.28
CA ASP A 8 -5.43 11.79 20.20
C ASP A 8 -6.90 11.37 20.10
N GLY A 9 -7.57 11.15 21.24
CA GLY A 9 -8.93 10.60 21.32
C GLY A 9 -9.99 11.46 20.61
N GLN A 10 -9.63 12.66 20.16
CA GLN A 10 -10.47 13.59 19.40
C GLN A 10 -10.35 13.44 17.88
N THR A 11 -9.48 12.56 17.37
CA THR A 11 -9.36 12.28 15.93
C THR A 11 -10.64 11.65 15.40
N SER A 12 -11.24 12.26 14.37
CA SER A 12 -12.44 11.70 13.74
C SER A 12 -12.11 10.38 13.03
N GLU A 13 -13.11 9.52 12.85
CA GLU A 13 -12.95 8.28 12.09
C GLU A 13 -12.43 8.55 10.67
N ALA A 14 -12.84 9.67 10.06
CA ALA A 14 -12.35 10.11 8.76
C ALA A 14 -10.86 10.50 8.80
N ASP A 15 -10.40 11.20 9.84
CA ASP A 15 -8.98 11.54 9.99
C ASP A 15 -8.12 10.29 10.23
N ARG A 16 -8.62 9.32 11.01
CA ARG A 16 -7.93 8.03 11.20
C ARG A 16 -7.85 7.23 9.92
N ALA A 17 -8.93 7.21 9.13
CA ALA A 17 -8.93 6.52 7.84
C ALA A 17 -7.94 7.15 6.86
N ARG A 18 -7.80 8.49 6.86
CA ARG A 18 -6.79 9.19 6.06
C ARG A 18 -5.37 8.86 6.52
N MET A 19 -5.08 8.96 7.82
CA MET A 19 -3.76 8.63 8.36
C MET A 19 -3.38 7.17 8.06
N ALA A 20 -4.31 6.23 8.22
CA ALA A 20 -4.07 4.83 7.87
C ALA A 20 -3.82 4.61 6.38
N ALA A 21 -4.45 5.40 5.50
CA ALA A 21 -4.19 5.36 4.06
C ALA A 21 -2.80 5.92 3.72
N ASP A 22 -2.39 7.02 4.34
CA ASP A 22 -1.07 7.64 4.17
C ASP A 22 0.05 6.71 4.68
N ASP A 23 -0.17 6.04 5.82
CA ASP A 23 0.75 5.05 6.37
C ASP A 23 0.87 3.83 5.45
N LEU A 24 -0.26 3.30 4.94
CA LEU A 24 -0.26 2.21 3.97
C LEU A 24 0.52 2.59 2.72
N GLN A 25 0.29 3.79 2.17
CA GLN A 25 1.03 4.27 1.00
C GLN A 25 2.55 4.31 1.28
N SER A 26 2.94 4.82 2.45
CA SER A 26 4.36 4.91 2.84
C SER A 26 5.02 3.54 2.93
N ILE A 27 4.33 2.55 3.49
CA ILE A 27 4.81 1.15 3.57
C ILE A 27 4.92 0.55 2.17
N GLU A 28 3.94 0.76 1.30
CA GLU A 28 3.98 0.26 -0.08
C GLU A 28 5.16 0.83 -0.87
N GLU A 29 5.49 2.11 -0.68
CA GLU A 29 6.66 2.73 -1.32
C GLU A 29 7.99 2.22 -0.76
N GLU A 30 8.06 1.90 0.54
CA GLU A 30 9.24 1.28 1.15
C GLU A 30 9.46 -0.14 0.62
N VAL A 31 8.42 -0.97 0.62
CA VAL A 31 8.47 -2.35 0.11
C VAL A 31 8.86 -2.38 -1.37
N ARG A 32 8.32 -1.45 -2.19
CA ARG A 32 8.71 -1.35 -3.60
C ARG A 32 10.20 -1.03 -3.76
N ARG A 33 10.73 -0.07 -2.99
CA ARG A 33 12.15 0.30 -3.05
C ARG A 33 13.07 -0.84 -2.61
N GLU A 34 12.69 -1.59 -1.58
CA GLU A 34 13.45 -2.76 -1.13
C GLU A 34 13.46 -3.88 -2.18
N ALA A 35 12.31 -4.13 -2.82
CA ALA A 35 12.21 -5.09 -3.91
C ALA A 35 13.05 -4.66 -5.14
N GLU A 36 13.00 -3.37 -5.53
CA GLU A 36 13.81 -2.82 -6.62
C GLU A 36 15.31 -2.94 -6.33
N ALA A 37 15.74 -2.65 -5.09
CA ALA A 37 17.13 -2.82 -4.66
C ALA A 37 17.58 -4.29 -4.70
N THR A 38 16.68 -5.22 -4.34
CA THR A 38 16.96 -6.66 -4.37
C THR A 38 17.17 -7.16 -5.79
N VAL A 39 16.47 -6.60 -6.78
CA VAL A 39 16.70 -6.92 -8.21
C VAL A 39 18.09 -6.46 -8.65
N GLU A 40 18.52 -5.25 -8.25
CA GLU A 40 19.86 -4.74 -8.58
C GLU A 40 20.96 -5.59 -7.93
N ASP A 41 20.78 -5.98 -6.66
CA ASP A 41 21.70 -6.90 -5.97
C ASP A 41 21.74 -8.29 -6.64
N CYS A 42 20.58 -8.85 -7.04
CA CYS A 42 20.52 -10.16 -7.71
C CYS A 42 21.09 -10.14 -9.14
N ASP A 43 20.92 -9.04 -9.88
CA ASP A 43 21.54 -8.84 -11.20
C ASP A 43 23.08 -8.71 -11.07
N ASP A 44 23.59 -8.06 -10.00
CA ASP A 44 25.03 -7.97 -9.69
C ASP A 44 25.63 -9.34 -9.28
N GLU A 45 24.84 -10.22 -8.63
CA GLU A 45 25.24 -11.59 -8.28
C GLU A 45 25.14 -12.59 -9.45
N GLY A 46 24.44 -12.23 -10.53
CA GLY A 46 24.28 -13.05 -11.74
C GLY A 46 23.36 -14.27 -11.54
N ASP A 47 22.39 -14.20 -10.63
CA ASP A 47 21.46 -15.28 -10.31
C ASP A 47 20.09 -15.05 -10.99
N GLU A 48 19.96 -15.55 -12.22
CA GLU A 48 18.76 -15.44 -13.06
C GLU A 48 17.49 -15.99 -12.40
N GLN A 49 17.60 -16.87 -11.39
CA GLN A 49 16.46 -17.45 -10.70
C GLN A 49 15.83 -16.46 -9.70
N CYS A 50 16.67 -15.63 -9.05
CA CYS A 50 16.21 -14.56 -8.16
C CYS A 50 15.41 -13.50 -8.94
N SER A 51 15.87 -13.11 -10.13
CA SER A 51 15.19 -12.10 -10.94
C SER A 51 13.78 -12.54 -11.39
N VAL A 52 13.56 -13.86 -11.59
CA VAL A 52 12.22 -14.41 -11.92
C VAL A 52 11.28 -14.40 -10.71
N GLU A 53 11.74 -14.85 -9.54
CA GLU A 53 10.93 -14.81 -8.30
C GLU A 53 10.57 -13.38 -7.90
N ALA A 54 11.50 -12.43 -8.05
CA ALA A 54 11.25 -11.01 -7.80
C ALA A 54 10.20 -10.44 -8.77
N ALA A 55 10.27 -10.80 -10.06
CA ALA A 55 9.29 -10.37 -11.06
C ALA A 55 7.89 -10.94 -10.81
N GLU A 56 7.79 -12.20 -10.39
CA GLU A 56 6.51 -12.84 -10.03
C GLU A 56 5.89 -12.15 -8.79
N THR A 57 6.72 -11.86 -7.78
CA THR A 57 6.30 -11.13 -6.58
C THR A 57 5.81 -9.71 -6.91
N ALA A 58 6.52 -8.99 -7.78
CA ALA A 58 6.09 -7.65 -8.23
C ALA A 58 4.76 -7.69 -9.01
N PHE A 59 4.55 -8.73 -9.81
CA PHE A 59 3.30 -8.93 -10.55
C PHE A 59 2.12 -9.21 -9.61
N ASP A 60 2.29 -10.08 -8.62
CA ASP A 60 1.27 -10.37 -7.61
C ASP A 60 0.94 -9.15 -6.75
N PHE A 61 1.95 -8.34 -6.41
CA PHE A 61 1.75 -7.09 -5.68
C PHE A 61 0.93 -6.08 -6.49
N ASN A 62 1.21 -5.91 -7.78
CA ASN A 62 0.42 -5.04 -8.65
C ASN A 62 -1.06 -5.46 -8.71
N GLN A 63 -1.34 -6.76 -8.82
CA GLN A 63 -2.72 -7.26 -8.77
C GLN A 63 -3.40 -7.00 -7.41
N ALA A 64 -2.65 -7.12 -6.32
CA ALA A 64 -3.15 -6.80 -4.98
C ALA A 64 -3.52 -5.31 -4.87
N GLN A 65 -2.66 -4.41 -5.37
CA GLN A 65 -2.95 -2.97 -5.42
C GLN A 65 -4.18 -2.62 -6.27
N GLU A 66 -4.37 -3.26 -7.43
CA GLU A 66 -5.58 -3.03 -8.22
C GLU A 66 -6.85 -3.44 -7.45
N ARG A 67 -6.76 -4.50 -6.65
CA ARG A 67 -7.89 -4.96 -5.83
C ARG A 67 -8.18 -4.00 -4.69
N THR A 68 -7.15 -3.46 -4.03
CA THR A 68 -7.33 -2.48 -2.95
C THR A 68 -7.89 -1.16 -3.51
N GLY A 69 -7.41 -0.70 -4.67
CA GLY A 69 -7.95 0.47 -5.37
C GLY A 69 -9.44 0.36 -5.64
N ARG A 70 -9.89 -0.78 -6.22
CA ARG A 70 -11.34 -1.01 -6.47
C ARG A 70 -12.18 -1.02 -5.19
N ILE A 71 -11.61 -1.46 -4.07
CA ILE A 71 -12.30 -1.44 -2.76
C ILE A 71 -12.39 -0.01 -2.24
N ALA A 72 -11.34 0.79 -2.41
CA ALA A 72 -11.33 2.21 -2.06
C ALA A 72 -12.36 2.99 -2.89
N ASP A 73 -12.38 2.80 -4.21
CA ASP A 73 -13.36 3.42 -5.12
C ASP A 73 -14.79 3.03 -4.71
N SER A 74 -15.05 1.74 -4.45
CA SER A 74 -16.36 1.27 -3.98
C SER A 74 -16.77 1.85 -2.62
N ALA A 75 -15.79 2.10 -1.73
CA ALA A 75 -16.05 2.72 -0.44
C ALA A 75 -16.35 4.22 -0.57
N GLU A 76 -15.71 4.90 -1.52
CA GLU A 76 -15.96 6.30 -1.87
C GLU A 76 -17.35 6.46 -2.52
N ASP A 77 -17.70 5.63 -3.51
CA ASP A 77 -19.03 5.58 -4.13
C ASP A 77 -20.14 5.39 -3.08
N ARG A 78 -19.90 4.54 -2.07
CA ARG A 78 -20.85 4.32 -0.97
C ARG A 78 -20.99 5.56 -0.08
N ARG A 79 -19.91 6.30 0.18
CA ARG A 79 -19.94 7.55 0.96
C ARG A 79 -20.68 8.66 0.22
N GLU A 80 -20.47 8.78 -1.09
CA GLU A 80 -21.15 9.77 -1.94
C GLU A 80 -22.64 9.44 -2.09
N SER A 81 -22.98 8.17 -2.34
CA SER A 81 -24.37 7.70 -2.44
C SER A 81 -25.13 7.87 -1.11
N GLY A 82 -24.48 7.64 0.02
CA GLY A 82 -25.05 7.85 1.36
C GLY A 82 -25.27 9.33 1.72
N SER A 83 -24.48 10.26 1.14
CA SER A 83 -24.64 11.71 1.36
C SER A 83 -25.81 12.34 0.60
N THR A 84 -26.39 11.65 -0.39
CA THR A 84 -27.56 12.16 -1.15
C THR A 84 -28.92 11.80 -0.51
N GLN A 85 -28.92 11.01 0.57
CA GLN A 85 -30.09 10.79 1.44
C GLN A 85 -29.91 11.52 2.79
N SER A 86 -30.05 12.84 2.82
CA SER A 86 -30.34 13.60 4.04
C SER A 86 -31.19 14.83 3.72
#